data_AF-X0WH31-F1
#
_entry.id   AF-X0WH31-F1
#
_cell.length_a   1.000
_cell.length_b   1.000
_cell.length_c   1.000
_cell.angle_alpha   90.00
_cell.angle_beta   90.00
_cell.angle_gamma   90.00
#
_symmetry.space_group_name_H-M   'P 1'
#
loop_
_entity.id
_entity.type
_entity.pdbx_description
1 polymer ?
#
loop_
_entity_poly.entity_id
_entity_poly.type
_entity_poly.pdbx_seq_one_letter_code
_entity_poly.pdbx_strand_id
1 'polypeptide(L)'
;APITLGRGTREQIRQEVFDAVQILGPGGGLALTPAEAIYASTPWASVEAVIDAWKEVRDYPITAAPTSASVSCEATCPLCSPKGTGEEL
;
A
#
# COMPACT_ATOMS: atom_id res chain seq x y z
N ALA A 1 -21.11 14.23 -0.60
CA ALA A 1 -20.14 13.99 -1.69
C ALA A 1 -18.74 13.84 -1.11
N PRO A 2 -17.95 12.85 -1.56
CA PRO A 2 -16.55 12.67 -1.16
C PRO A 2 -15.74 13.95 -1.42
N ILE A 3 -15.02 14.43 -0.40
CA ILE A 3 -14.32 15.72 -0.45
C ILE A 3 -13.23 15.69 -1.53
N THR A 4 -12.42 14.63 -1.56
CA THR A 4 -11.32 14.45 -2.53
C THR A 4 -11.83 14.48 -3.97
N LEU A 5 -12.95 13.82 -4.27
CA LEU A 5 -13.51 13.83 -5.63
C LEU A 5 -14.21 15.14 -5.99
N GLY A 6 -14.78 15.84 -5.00
CA GLY A 6 -15.49 17.09 -5.23
C GLY A 6 -14.58 18.30 -5.38
N ARG A 7 -13.38 18.28 -4.79
CA ARG A 7 -12.51 19.46 -4.68
C ARG A 7 -11.02 19.21 -4.94
N GLY A 8 -10.58 17.96 -4.99
CA GLY A 8 -9.18 17.63 -5.19
C GLY A 8 -8.72 17.91 -6.62
N THR A 9 -7.45 18.32 -6.76
CA THR A 9 -6.78 18.31 -8.06
C THR A 9 -6.51 16.88 -8.51
N ARG A 10 -6.21 16.68 -9.80
CA ARG A 10 -5.81 15.37 -10.33
C ARG A 10 -4.66 14.75 -9.54
N GLU A 11 -3.66 15.56 -9.18
CA GLU A 11 -2.50 15.10 -8.40
C GLU A 11 -2.87 14.73 -6.96
N GLN A 12 -3.73 15.52 -6.31
CA GLN A 12 -4.23 15.20 -4.97
C GLN A 12 -5.02 13.88 -4.98
N ILE A 13 -5.92 13.69 -5.95
CA ILE A 13 -6.66 12.44 -6.10
C ILE A 13 -5.70 11.27 -6.31
N ARG A 14 -4.70 11.44 -7.17
CA ARG A 14 -3.69 10.42 -7.45
C ARG A 14 -2.93 10.04 -6.18
N GLN A 15 -2.43 11.02 -5.42
CA GLN A 15 -1.66 10.77 -4.20
C GLN A 15 -2.50 10.03 -3.14
N GLU A 16 -3.76 10.43 -2.93
CA GLU A 16 -4.66 9.77 -1.97
C GLU A 16 -4.94 8.31 -2.34
N VAL A 17 -5.03 7.99 -3.65
CA VAL A 17 -5.14 6.60 -4.11
C VAL A 17 -3.87 5.80 -3.78
N PHE A 18 -2.70 6.39 -4.00
CA PHE A 18 -1.41 5.76 -3.67
C PHE A 18 -1.26 5.52 -2.17
N ASP A 19 -1.64 6.50 -1.35
CA ASP A 19 -1.59 6.41 0.11
C ASP A 19 -2.56 5.34 0.61
N ALA A 20 -3.79 5.32 0.11
CA ALA A 20 -4.77 4.29 0.46
C ALA A 20 -4.26 2.88 0.16
N VAL A 21 -3.64 2.66 -1.00
CA VAL A 21 -3.10 1.35 -1.39
C VAL A 21 -1.90 0.95 -0.55
N GLN A 22 -0.97 1.87 -0.29
CA GLN A 22 0.20 1.62 0.56
C GLN A 22 -0.17 1.32 2.01
N ILE A 23 -1.15 2.04 2.56
CA ILE A 23 -1.54 1.93 3.96
C ILE A 23 -2.46 0.72 4.19
N LEU A 24 -3.48 0.54 3.33
CA LEU A 24 -4.55 -0.43 3.56
C LEU A 24 -4.35 -1.75 2.83
N GLY A 25 -3.56 -1.76 1.74
CA GLY A 25 -3.37 -2.93 0.88
C GLY A 25 -1.92 -3.23 0.51
N PRO A 26 -0.90 -3.11 1.39
CA PRO A 26 0.50 -3.31 1.00
C PRO A 26 0.79 -4.72 0.44
N GLY A 27 0.00 -5.73 0.83
CA GLY A 27 0.11 -7.11 0.35
C GLY A 27 -0.88 -7.50 -0.77
N GLY A 28 -1.67 -6.56 -1.27
CA GLY A 28 -2.75 -6.84 -2.23
C GLY A 28 -4.11 -7.05 -1.57
N GLY A 29 -5.10 -7.37 -2.39
CA GLY A 29 -6.46 -7.67 -1.95
C GLY A 29 -7.33 -6.46 -1.56
N LEU A 30 -6.83 -5.23 -1.76
CA LEU A 30 -7.63 -4.03 -1.51
C LEU A 30 -8.63 -3.79 -2.64
N ALA A 31 -9.90 -3.61 -2.28
CA ALA A 31 -10.94 -3.07 -3.16
C ALA A 31 -11.20 -1.62 -2.76
N LEU A 32 -10.86 -0.66 -3.64
CA LEU A 32 -11.04 0.76 -3.37
C LEU A 32 -12.42 1.24 -3.83
N THR A 33 -13.10 1.96 -2.93
CA THR A 33 -14.32 2.70 -3.22
C THR A 33 -14.21 4.08 -2.55
N PRO A 34 -14.83 5.13 -3.10
CA PRO A 34 -15.00 6.37 -2.35
C PRO A 34 -15.74 6.09 -1.04
N ALA A 35 -15.40 6.84 0.01
CA ALA A 35 -15.98 6.67 1.35
C ALA A 35 -17.51 6.91 1.39
N GLU A 36 -18.06 7.58 0.37
CA GLU A 36 -19.48 7.86 0.23
C GLU A 36 -19.89 7.74 -1.25
N ALA A 37 -21.17 7.91 -1.57
CA ALA A 37 -21.67 7.84 -2.95
C ALA A 37 -21.01 8.85 -3.91
N ILE A 38 -20.95 8.49 -5.20
CA ILE A 38 -20.70 9.43 -6.31
C ILE A 38 -22.04 10.09 -6.67
N TYR A 39 -22.05 11.42 -6.79
CA TYR A 39 -23.25 12.20 -7.08
C TYR A 39 -23.18 12.77 -8.50
N ALA A 40 -24.32 13.20 -9.06
CA ALA A 40 -24.38 13.83 -10.39
C ALA A 40 -23.51 15.11 -10.50
N SER A 41 -23.21 15.76 -9.37
CA SER A 41 -22.33 16.93 -9.30
C SER A 41 -20.85 16.59 -9.15
N THR A 42 -20.49 15.31 -8.97
CA THR A 42 -19.09 14.90 -8.89
C THR A 42 -18.46 15.07 -10.28
N PRO A 43 -17.37 15.86 -10.43
CA PRO A 43 -16.72 16.04 -11.72
C PRO A 43 -16.25 14.70 -12.28
N TRP A 44 -16.61 14.40 -13.53
CA TRP A 44 -16.21 13.15 -14.18
C TRP A 44 -14.68 13.01 -14.25
N ALA A 45 -13.97 14.10 -14.51
CA ALA A 45 -12.51 14.13 -14.53
C ALA A 45 -11.87 13.67 -13.20
N SER A 46 -12.56 13.87 -12.06
CA SER A 46 -12.09 13.35 -10.77
C SER A 46 -12.25 11.84 -10.66
N VAL A 47 -13.31 11.28 -11.23
CA VAL A 47 -13.53 9.82 -11.29
C VAL A 47 -12.49 9.16 -12.19
N GLU A 48 -12.21 9.77 -13.35
CA GLU A 48 -11.13 9.34 -14.24
C GLU A 48 -9.78 9.37 -13.55
N ALA A 49 -9.48 10.42 -12.78
CA ALA A 49 -8.23 10.52 -12.02
C ALA A 49 -8.06 9.38 -10.99
N VAL A 50 -9.14 8.94 -10.32
CA VAL A 50 -9.08 7.75 -9.44
C VAL A 50 -8.79 6.49 -10.24
N ILE A 51 -9.49 6.27 -11.35
CA ILE A 51 -9.34 5.06 -12.18
C ILE A 51 -7.93 4.97 -12.77
N ASP A 52 -7.40 6.10 -13.25
CA ASP A 52 -6.04 6.17 -13.80
C ASP A 52 -5.00 5.90 -12.71
N ALA A 53 -5.10 6.57 -11.56
CA ALA A 53 -4.20 6.34 -10.43
C ALA A 53 -4.25 4.89 -9.93
N TRP A 54 -5.44 4.27 -9.88
CA TRP A 54 -5.60 2.88 -9.49
C TRP A 54 -4.88 1.92 -10.45
N LYS A 55 -4.95 2.18 -11.76
CA LYS A 55 -4.22 1.37 -12.76
C LYS A 55 -2.71 1.46 -12.59
N GLU A 56 -2.19 2.58 -12.11
CA GLU A 56 -0.76 2.79 -11.90
C GLU A 56 -0.21 2.02 -10.68
N VAL A 57 -1.04 1.75 -9.67
CA VAL A 57 -0.58 1.21 -8.36
C VAL A 57 -1.09 -0.20 -8.04
N ARG A 58 -1.97 -0.79 -8.88
CA ARG A 58 -2.61 -2.09 -8.62
C ARG A 58 -1.71 -3.32 -8.82
N ASP A 59 -0.54 -3.17 -9.42
CA ASP A 59 0.35 -4.30 -9.74
C ASP A 59 1.19 -4.69 -8.51
N TYR A 60 1.18 -5.98 -8.16
CA TYR A 60 1.85 -6.52 -6.98
C TYR A 60 3.05 -7.42 -7.33
N PRO A 61 4.11 -7.46 -6.49
CA PRO A 61 4.31 -6.60 -5.32
C PRO A 61 4.37 -5.13 -5.77
N ILE A 62 3.75 -4.21 -5.00
CA ILE A 62 3.85 -2.77 -5.28
C ILE A 62 5.35 -2.56 -5.40
N THR A 63 5.82 -2.30 -6.62
CA THR A 63 7.26 -2.28 -6.88
C THR A 63 7.74 -1.05 -6.14
N ALA A 64 8.18 -1.25 -4.89
CA ALA A 64 8.80 -0.22 -4.11
C ALA A 64 9.92 0.29 -5.01
N ALA A 65 9.92 1.60 -5.30
CA ALA A 65 11.10 2.25 -5.86
C ALA A 65 12.31 1.68 -5.12
N PRO A 66 13.39 1.28 -5.83
CA PRO A 66 14.41 0.37 -5.32
C PRO A 66 14.86 0.85 -3.95
N THR A 67 14.32 0.20 -2.91
CA THR A 67 14.66 0.56 -1.55
C THR A 67 16.02 -0.10 -1.37
N SER A 68 17.06 0.72 -1.57
CA SER A 68 18.42 0.37 -1.24
C SER A 68 18.47 -0.02 0.24
N ALA A 69 18.30 -1.31 0.48
CA ALA A 69 18.98 -2.13 1.46
C ALA A 69 18.07 -3.33 1.78
N SER A 70 18.37 -4.46 1.14
CA SER A 70 18.18 -5.73 1.80
C SER A 70 18.98 -5.67 3.11
N VAL A 71 18.31 -5.48 4.24
CA VAL A 71 18.92 -5.86 5.51
C VAL A 71 18.84 -7.38 5.54
N SER A 72 19.94 -8.03 5.13
CA SER A 72 20.17 -9.43 5.48
C SER A 72 20.12 -9.53 7.00
N CYS A 73 19.13 -10.25 7.52
CA CYS A 73 19.17 -10.79 8.86
C CYS A 73 20.28 -11.87 8.93
N GLU A 74 21.53 -11.45 9.04
CA GLU A 74 22.58 -12.24 9.68
C GLU A 74 22.99 -11.49 10.94
N ALA A 75 22.15 -11.59 11.96
CA ALA A 75 22.59 -11.40 13.33
C ALA A 75 22.36 -12.73 14.04
N THR A 76 23.45 -13.45 14.29
CA THR A 76 23.52 -14.45 15.35
C THR A 76 22.91 -13.83 16.59
N CYS A 77 21.71 -14.27 16.96
CA CYS A 77 21.00 -13.79 18.14
C CYS A 77 21.80 -14.25 19.38
N PRO A 78 22.40 -13.33 20.17
CA PRO A 78 23.23 -13.71 21.31
C PRO A 78 22.44 -14.29 22.49
N LEU A 79 21.10 -14.42 22.36
CA LEU A 79 20.21 -15.00 23.35
C LEU A 79 19.88 -16.48 23.09
N CYS A 80 20.31 -17.06 21.95
CA CYS A 80 20.20 -18.50 21.73
C CYS A 80 21.41 -19.21 22.37
N SER A 81 21.31 -19.55 23.65
CA SER A 81 22.21 -20.54 24.24
C SER A 81 22.06 -21.88 23.53
N PRO A 82 23.14 -22.59 23.17
CA PRO A 82 23.02 -23.95 22.66
C PRO A 82 22.43 -24.83 23.76
N LYS A 83 21.31 -25.50 23.49
CA LYS A 83 20.81 -26.57 24.36
C LYS A 83 21.87 -27.67 24.38
N GLY A 84 22.31 -28.02 25.60
CA GLY A 84 23.33 -29.02 25.84
C GLY A 84 23.01 -30.35 25.15
N THR A 85 24.05 -30.95 24.59
CA THR A 85 24.12 -32.37 24.28
C THR A 85 24.03 -33.15 25.58
N GLY A 86 22.85 -33.67 25.88
CA GLY A 86 22.69 -34.81 26.78
C GLY A 86 23.12 -36.06 26.03
N GLU A 87 24.33 -36.53 26.31
CA GLU A 87 24.76 -37.89 26.04
C GLU A 87 24.21 -38.74 27.21
N GLU A 88 23.18 -39.53 26.93
CA GLU A 88 22.70 -40.59 27.80
C GLU A 88 22.93 -41.91 27.05
N LEU A 89 23.77 -42.75 27.69
CA LEU A 89 24.14 -44.16 27.43
C LEU A 89 25.31 -44.43 26.47
#